data_AF-A0A8B6EX49-F1
#
_entry.id   AF-A0A8B6EX49-F1
#
_cell.length_a   1.000
_cell.length_b   1.000
_cell.length_c   1.000
_cell.angle_alpha   90.00
_cell.angle_beta   90.00
_cell.angle_gamma   90.00
#
_symmetry.space_group_name_H-M   'P 1'
#
loop_
_entity.id
_entity.type
_entity.pdbx_description
1 polymer ?
#
loop_
_entity_poly.entity_id
_entity_poly.type
_entity_poly.pdbx_seq_one_letter_code
_entity_poly.pdbx_strand_id
1 'polypeptide(L)'
;MFIWASNFQNRKILFRIDNMALVSIINKRTAKSKRVMAFIRPLVLFTMQHNIQFKAQHIDGCKNEIADSISRFQLKRFRELAPGAESVPENNPEEFRDLILSLKQTD
;
A
#
# COMPACT_ATOMS: atom_id res chain seq x y z
N MET A 1 0.60 -5.28 -3.02
CA MET A 1 -0.03 -6.61 -3.20
C MET A 1 0.95 -7.64 -3.70
N PHE A 2 1.78 -7.34 -4.70
CA PHE A 2 2.83 -8.24 -5.20
C PHE A 2 3.54 -9.07 -4.11
N ILE A 3 4.12 -8.41 -3.10
CA ILE A 3 4.85 -9.08 -1.99
C ILE A 3 3.93 -10.00 -1.15
N TRP A 4 2.72 -9.53 -0.82
CA TRP A 4 1.82 -10.22 0.12
C TRP A 4 0.70 -11.03 -0.56
N ALA A 5 0.76 -11.22 -1.87
CA ALA A 5 -0.33 -11.80 -2.64
C ALA A 5 -0.62 -13.24 -2.20
N SER A 6 0.42 -14.01 -1.91
CA SER A 6 0.33 -15.38 -1.38
C SER A 6 -0.39 -15.42 -0.03
N ASN A 7 -0.05 -14.52 0.90
CA ASN A 7 -0.67 -14.48 2.23
C ASN A 7 -2.14 -14.02 2.19
N PHE A 8 -2.49 -13.22 1.18
CA PHE A 8 -3.81 -12.62 1.05
C PHE A 8 -4.72 -13.30 0.02
N GLN A 9 -4.27 -14.38 -0.62
CA GLN A 9 -5.05 -15.11 -1.61
C GLN A 9 -6.42 -15.51 -1.06
N ASN A 10 -7.48 -15.30 -1.84
CA ASN A 10 -8.88 -15.56 -1.46
C ASN A 10 -9.38 -14.78 -0.23
N ARG A 11 -8.73 -13.68 0.17
CA ARG A 11 -9.14 -12.85 1.32
C ARG A 11 -9.75 -11.52 0.90
N LYS A 12 -10.47 -10.91 1.86
CA LYS A 12 -10.96 -9.54 1.79
C LYS A 12 -10.04 -8.64 2.61
N ILE A 13 -9.45 -7.63 1.97
CA ILE A 13 -8.54 -6.66 2.60
C ILE A 13 -9.25 -5.32 2.77
N LEU A 14 -9.11 -4.73 3.94
CA LEU A 14 -9.56 -3.37 4.22
C LEU A 14 -8.34 -2.45 4.38
N PHE A 15 -8.14 -1.53 3.43
CA PHE A 15 -7.14 -0.48 3.55
C PHE A 15 -7.67 0.63 4.44
N ARG A 16 -6.97 0.92 5.55
CA ARG A 16 -7.22 2.08 6.40
C ARG A 16 -6.32 3.22 5.92
N ILE A 17 -6.91 4.29 5.41
CA ILE A 17 -6.18 5.36 4.72
C ILE A 17 -6.67 6.72 5.25
N ASP A 18 -5.76 7.64 5.56
CA ASP A 18 -6.07 9.01 5.99
C ASP A 18 -6.25 10.00 4.83
N ASN A 19 -5.83 9.62 3.63
CA ASN A 19 -6.07 10.39 2.41
C ASN A 19 -7.40 10.00 1.74
N MET A 20 -8.42 10.86 1.90
CA MET A 20 -9.75 10.66 1.30
C MET A 20 -9.73 10.53 -0.23
N ALA A 21 -8.83 11.24 -0.93
CA ALA A 21 -8.72 11.12 -2.38
C ALA A 21 -8.24 9.71 -2.77
N LEU A 22 -7.29 9.15 -2.03
CA LEU A 22 -6.82 7.79 -2.25
C LEU A 22 -7.89 6.75 -1.91
N VAL A 23 -8.69 6.96 -0.86
CA VAL A 23 -9.87 6.12 -0.55
C VAL A 23 -10.82 6.06 -1.74
N SER A 24 -11.13 7.21 -2.34
CA SER A 24 -11.99 7.30 -3.53
C SER A 24 -11.39 6.56 -4.73
N ILE A 25 -10.10 6.75 -4.99
CA ILE A 25 -9.39 6.11 -6.11
C ILE A 25 -9.36 4.58 -5.95
N ILE A 26 -9.04 4.08 -4.75
CA ILE A 26 -8.97 2.64 -4.47
C ILE A 26 -10.36 2.01 -4.62
N ASN A 27 -11.40 2.63 -4.06
CA ASN A 27 -12.76 2.10 -4.14
C ASN A 27 -13.32 2.15 -5.56
N LYS A 28 -13.03 3.21 -6.33
CA LYS A 28 -13.44 3.31 -7.74
C LYS A 28 -12.54 2.54 -8.71
N ARG A 29 -11.36 2.11 -8.24
CA ARG A 29 -10.31 1.45 -9.03
C ARG A 29 -9.84 2.27 -10.23
N THR A 30 -9.96 3.61 -10.14
CA THR A 30 -9.62 4.52 -11.23
C THR A 30 -9.24 5.92 -10.71
N ALA A 31 -8.41 6.61 -11.47
CA ALA A 31 -7.95 7.98 -11.24
C ALA A 31 -7.76 8.71 -12.57
N LYS A 32 -7.92 10.03 -12.58
CA LYS A 32 -7.65 10.85 -13.78
C LYS A 32 -6.15 10.93 -14.10
N SER A 33 -5.29 10.89 -13.08
CA SER A 33 -3.84 10.97 -13.25
C SER A 33 -3.29 9.68 -13.85
N LYS A 34 -2.62 9.79 -15.01
CA LYS A 34 -1.93 8.66 -15.66
C LYS A 34 -0.90 8.03 -14.71
N ARG A 35 -0.14 8.86 -14.00
CA ARG A 35 0.85 8.44 -13.00
C ARG A 35 0.21 7.61 -11.89
N VAL A 36 -0.93 8.03 -11.36
CA VAL A 36 -1.63 7.22 -10.33
C VAL A 36 -2.16 5.92 -10.94
N MET A 37 -2.71 5.97 -12.16
CA MET A 37 -3.20 4.78 -12.85
C MET A 37 -2.10 3.76 -13.16
N ALA A 38 -0.85 4.19 -13.34
CA ALA A 38 0.30 3.29 -13.47
C ALA A 38 0.45 2.36 -12.26
N PHE A 39 0.06 2.81 -11.06
CA PHE A 39 0.07 1.97 -9.85
C PHE A 39 -1.25 1.23 -9.62
N ILE A 40 -2.39 1.87 -9.89
CA ILE A 40 -3.70 1.28 -9.64
C ILE A 40 -3.98 0.09 -10.56
N ARG A 41 -3.59 0.15 -11.84
CA ARG A 41 -3.85 -0.95 -12.79
C ARG A 41 -3.14 -2.25 -12.39
N PRO A 42 -1.82 -2.27 -12.13
CA PRO A 42 -1.16 -3.47 -11.61
C PRO A 42 -1.78 -3.94 -10.30
N LEU A 43 -2.11 -3.04 -9.37
CA LEU A 43 -2.75 -3.42 -8.11
C LEU A 43 -4.07 -4.18 -8.35
N VAL A 44 -4.94 -3.68 -9.22
CA VAL A 44 -6.21 -4.32 -9.58
C VAL A 44 -5.97 -5.66 -10.29
N LEU A 45 -5.02 -5.70 -11.23
CA LEU A 45 -4.69 -6.94 -11.94
C LEU A 45 -4.18 -8.03 -11.00
N PHE A 46 -3.21 -7.72 -10.15
CA PHE A 46 -2.66 -8.66 -9.16
C PHE A 46 -3.73 -9.15 -8.19
N THR A 47 -4.58 -8.26 -7.70
CA THR A 47 -5.66 -8.68 -6.78
C THR A 47 -6.67 -9.58 -7.48
N MET A 48 -6.99 -9.36 -8.75
CA MET A 48 -7.84 -10.28 -9.53
C MET A 48 -7.19 -11.65 -9.73
N GLN A 49 -5.91 -11.70 -10.09
CA GLN A 49 -5.16 -12.95 -10.30
C GLN A 49 -5.13 -13.84 -9.05
N HIS A 50 -5.09 -13.23 -7.86
CA HIS A 50 -5.06 -13.94 -6.59
C HIS A 50 -6.44 -14.01 -5.88
N ASN A 51 -7.52 -13.65 -6.58
CA ASN A 51 -8.89 -13.61 -6.04
C ASN A 51 -8.99 -12.84 -4.70
N ILE A 52 -8.33 -11.68 -4.66
CA ILE A 52 -8.27 -10.80 -3.49
C ILE A 52 -9.28 -9.69 -3.69
N GLN A 53 -10.21 -9.57 -2.75
CA GLN A 53 -11.13 -8.44 -2.73
C GLN A 53 -10.54 -7.37 -1.82
N PHE A 54 -10.64 -6.11 -2.22
CA PHE A 54 -10.18 -5.01 -1.39
C PHE A 54 -11.15 -3.84 -1.38
N LYS A 55 -11.14 -3.10 -0.27
CA LYS A 55 -11.87 -1.85 -0.08
C LYS A 55 -10.99 -0.89 0.73
N ALA A 56 -11.17 0.41 0.52
CA ALA A 56 -10.57 1.43 1.36
C ALA A 56 -11.61 2.08 2.27
N GLN A 57 -11.21 2.38 3.50
CA GLN A 57 -11.97 3.14 4.48
C GLN A 57 -11.11 4.29 4.99
N HIS A 58 -11.70 5.49 5.00
CA HIS A 58 -11.05 6.65 5.57
C HIS A 58 -10.89 6.51 7.08
N ILE A 59 -9.73 6.88 7.60
CA ILE A 59 -9.47 7.03 9.04
C ILE A 59 -8.88 8.41 9.30
N ASP A 60 -9.10 8.96 10.49
CA ASP A 60 -8.48 10.23 10.87
C ASP A 60 -6.96 10.07 10.92
N GLY A 61 -6.20 11.08 10.52
CA GLY A 61 -4.73 11.03 10.54
C GLY A 61 -4.16 10.71 11.93
N CYS A 62 -4.82 11.17 12.99
CA CYS A 62 -4.48 10.85 14.38
C CYS A 62 -4.62 9.36 14.75
N LYS A 63 -5.31 8.57 13.91
CA LYS A 63 -5.45 7.12 14.04
C LYS A 63 -4.48 6.36 13.12
N ASN A 64 -3.69 7.07 12.33
CA ASN A 64 -2.73 6.50 11.36
C ASN A 64 -1.25 6.71 11.80
N GLU A 65 -1.03 6.94 13.10
CA GLU A 65 0.26 7.40 13.65
C GLU A 65 1.44 6.46 13.35
N ILE A 66 1.21 5.13 13.33
CA ILE A 66 2.26 4.17 12.97
C ILE A 66 2.70 4.40 11.52
N ALA A 67 1.77 4.44 10.57
CA ALA A 67 2.11 4.63 9.17
C ALA A 67 2.67 6.05 8.89
N ASP A 68 2.10 7.08 9.54
CA ASP A 68 2.60 8.47 9.45
C ASP A 68 4.05 8.54 9.94
N SER A 69 4.36 7.96 11.10
CA SER A 69 5.71 7.94 11.66
C SER A 69 6.73 7.26 10.72
N ILE A 70 6.36 6.16 10.06
CA ILE A 70 7.23 5.52 9.05
C ILE A 70 7.44 6.44 7.85
N SER A 71 6.36 7.01 7.30
CA SER A 71 6.42 7.85 6.10
C SER A 71 7.23 9.14 6.30
N ARG A 72 7.28 9.65 7.53
CA ARG A 72 8.04 10.84 7.94
C ARG A 72 9.43 10.52 8.48
N PHE A 73 9.86 9.26 8.42
CA PHE A 73 11.14 8.79 8.98
C PHE A 73 11.30 9.06 10.50
N GLN A 74 10.20 9.13 11.25
CA GLN A 74 10.19 9.29 12.70
C GLN A 74 10.38 7.94 13.40
N LEU A 75 11.54 7.30 13.19
CA LEU A 75 11.79 5.92 13.63
C LEU A 75 11.65 5.72 15.14
N LYS A 76 12.05 6.71 15.96
CA LYS A 76 11.87 6.63 17.42
C LYS A 76 10.38 6.50 17.77
N ARG A 77 9.54 7.39 17.22
CA ARG A 77 8.09 7.39 17.43
C ARG A 77 7.46 6.11 16.91
N PHE A 78 7.89 5.62 15.75
CA PHE A 78 7.45 4.33 15.22
C PHE A 78 7.72 3.18 16.21
N ARG A 79 8.92 3.11 16.78
CA ARG A 79 9.32 2.06 17.74
C ARG A 79 8.52 2.13 19.04
N GLU A 80 8.17 3.33 19.50
CA GLU A 80 7.29 3.53 20.65
C GLU A 80 5.86 3.07 20.36
N LEU A 81 5.33 3.35 19.16
CA LEU A 81 3.98 2.98 18.75
C LEU A 81 3.84 1.51 18.33
N ALA A 82 4.92 0.87 17.88
CA ALA A 82 4.95 -0.51 17.40
C ALA A 82 6.15 -1.27 17.99
N PRO A 83 6.15 -1.57 19.30
CA PRO A 83 7.30 -2.21 19.97
C PRO A 83 7.55 -3.64 19.49
N GLY A 84 6.53 -4.31 18.93
CA GLY A 84 6.65 -5.65 18.35
C GLY A 84 7.19 -5.68 16.91
N ALA A 85 7.45 -4.52 16.29
CA ALA A 85 8.03 -4.48 14.96
C ALA A 85 9.51 -4.91 14.99
N GLU A 86 9.95 -5.67 13.98
CA GLU A 86 11.33 -6.16 13.90
C GLU A 86 12.36 -5.03 13.90
N SER A 87 13.47 -5.20 14.63
CA SER A 87 14.49 -4.17 14.84
C SER A 87 15.23 -3.78 13.56
N VAL A 88 15.30 -4.70 12.59
CA VAL A 88 15.95 -4.52 11.30
C VAL A 88 14.91 -4.70 10.20
N PRO A 89 14.86 -3.83 9.17
CA PRO A 89 13.96 -4.02 8.04
C PRO A 89 14.38 -5.23 7.20
N GLU A 90 13.38 -5.98 6.70
CA GLU A 90 13.62 -7.02 5.70
C GLU A 90 14.05 -6.42 4.35
N ASN A 91 14.83 -7.21 3.59
CA ASN A 91 15.19 -6.83 2.23
C ASN A 91 13.99 -6.94 1.30
N ASN A 92 13.69 -5.86 0.58
CA ASN A 92 12.69 -5.90 -0.49
C ASN A 92 13.15 -6.86 -1.61
N PRO A 93 12.27 -7.76 -2.10
CA PRO A 93 12.56 -8.61 -3.24
C PRO A 93 12.98 -7.79 -4.47
N GLU A 94 13.93 -8.29 -5.25
CA GLU A 94 14.46 -7.58 -6.43
C GLU A 94 13.36 -7.34 -7.47
N GLU A 95 12.49 -8.33 -7.69
CA GLU A 95 11.39 -8.25 -8.64
C GLU A 95 10.39 -7.13 -8.26
N PHE A 96 10.21 -6.91 -6.96
CA PHE A 96 9.39 -5.81 -6.49
C PHE A 96 10.05 -4.45 -6.76
N ARG A 97 11.37 -4.34 -6.59
CA ARG A 97 12.10 -3.11 -6.91
C ARG A 97 12.01 -2.80 -8.40
N ASP A 98 12.23 -3.79 -9.25
CA ASP A 98 12.15 -3.65 -10.71
C ASP A 98 10.75 -3.26 -11.18
N LEU A 99 9.71 -3.88 -10.60
CA LEU A 99 8.34 -3.48 -10.84
C LEU A 99 8.13 -2.00 -10.50
N ILE A 100 8.52 -1.56 -9.31
CA ILE A 100 8.32 -0.16 -8.90
C ILE A 100 9.13 0.81 -9.78
N LEU A 101 10.34 0.44 -10.20
CA LEU A 101 11.16 1.25 -11.09
C LEU A 101 10.58 1.34 -12.50
N SER A 102 10.02 0.26 -13.04
CA SER A 102 9.36 0.28 -14.35
C SER A 102 8.09 1.13 -14.35
N LEU A 103 7.35 1.16 -13.24
CA LEU A 103 6.17 2.03 -13.07
C LEU A 103 6.51 3.52 -12.98
N LYS A 104 7.76 3.88 -12.65
CA LYS A 104 8.22 5.28 -12.62
C LYS A 104 8.60 5.83 -14.00
N GLN A 105 8.77 4.98 -15.00
CA GLN A 105 9.26 5.37 -16.34
C GLN A 105 8.14 5.73 -17.33
N THR A 106 6.87 5.75 -16.90
CA THR A 106 5.74 6.16 -17.74
C THR A 106 5.45 7.65 -17.57
N ASP A 107 6.25 8.48 -18.23
CA ASP A 107 5.89 9.88 -18.55
C ASP A 107 5.22 9.95 -19.94
#